data_AF-A0A535VDW8-F1
#
_entry.id   AF-A0A535VDW8-F1
#
_cell.length_a   1.000
_cell.length_b   1.000
_cell.length_c   1.000
_cell.angle_alpha   90.00
_cell.angle_beta   90.00
_cell.angle_gamma   90.00
#
_symmetry.space_group_name_H-M   'P 1'
#
loop_
_entity.id
_entity.type
_entity.pdbx_description
1 polymer ?
#
loop_
_entity_poly.entity_id
_entity_poly.type
_entity_poly.pdbx_seq_one_letter_code
_entity_poly.pdbx_strand_id
1 'polypeptide(L)'
;MLHQDFVQNAFMAGTIVAIVTSVMGYFVVLRAQAFAGEALADIGFAGATGAAVLGISSLLGMVFLTLLAALGMGALGERIRGRDVEIGMVLSFALGLGVLFLSIYAQFGTNASEGVGILFGSI
;
A
#
# COMPACT_ATOMS: atom_id res chain seq x y z
N MET A 1 -19.73 -3.81 -24.77
CA MET A 1 -18.86 -3.83 -23.58
C MET A 1 -18.27 -2.46 -23.25
N LEU A 2 -17.74 -1.69 -24.22
CA LEU A 2 -17.20 -0.32 -24.00
C LEU A 2 -18.24 0.79 -23.70
N HIS A 3 -19.53 0.46 -23.73
CA HIS A 3 -20.64 1.40 -23.46
C HIS A 3 -21.17 1.32 -22.03
N GLN A 4 -20.59 0.46 -21.19
CA GLN A 4 -20.92 0.37 -19.77
C GLN A 4 -20.12 1.42 -19.01
N ASP A 5 -20.78 2.24 -18.19
CA ASP A 5 -20.14 3.32 -17.43
C ASP A 5 -19.02 2.81 -16.51
N PHE A 6 -19.18 1.61 -15.94
CA PHE A 6 -18.14 0.95 -15.13
C PHE A 6 -16.83 0.74 -15.90
N VAL A 7 -16.90 0.31 -17.16
CA VAL A 7 -15.71 0.05 -17.99
C VAL A 7 -15.02 1.37 -18.35
N GLN A 8 -15.78 2.43 -18.59
CA GLN A 8 -15.23 3.76 -18.86
C GLN A 8 -14.52 4.33 -17.62
N ASN A 9 -15.14 4.21 -16.44
CA ASN A 9 -14.54 4.66 -15.19
C ASN A 9 -13.25 3.89 -14.87
N ALA A 10 -13.26 2.56 -15.03
CA ALA A 10 -12.07 1.72 -14.84
C ALA A 10 -10.93 2.12 -15.80
N PHE A 11 -11.25 2.40 -17.07
CA PHE A 11 -10.24 2.81 -18.06
C PHE A 11 -9.65 4.20 -17.74
N MET A 12 -10.49 5.16 -17.32
CA MET A 12 -10.05 6.48 -16.90
C MET A 12 -9.18 6.41 -15.64
N ALA A 13 -9.64 5.73 -14.60
CA ALA A 13 -8.91 5.55 -13.35
C ALA A 13 -7.57 4.84 -13.58
N GLY A 14 -7.56 3.74 -14.34
CA GLY A 14 -6.35 2.99 -14.67
C GLY A 14 -5.33 3.81 -15.46
N THR A 15 -5.79 4.64 -16.41
CA THR A 15 -4.89 5.52 -17.19
C THR A 15 -4.24 6.58 -16.30
N ILE A 16 -5.01 7.19 -15.39
CA ILE A 16 -4.47 8.18 -14.43
C ILE A 16 -3.43 7.51 -13.51
N VAL A 17 -3.76 6.35 -12.94
CA VAL A 17 -2.85 5.60 -12.06
C VAL A 17 -1.58 5.20 -12.81
N ALA A 18 -1.67 4.74 -14.06
CA ALA A 18 -0.52 4.36 -14.87
C ALA A 18 0.45 5.53 -15.11
N ILE A 19 -0.08 6.71 -15.44
CA ILE A 19 0.74 7.92 -15.66
C ILE A 19 1.44 8.32 -14.36
N VAL A 20 0.70 8.37 -13.25
CA VAL A 20 1.25 8.78 -11.94
C VAL A 20 2.35 7.81 -11.49
N THR A 21 2.10 6.50 -11.55
CA THR A 21 3.06 5.48 -11.13
C THR A 21 4.30 5.46 -12.04
N SER A 22 4.14 5.71 -13.36
CA SER A 22 5.26 5.81 -14.29
C SER A 22 6.22 6.94 -13.92
N VAL A 23 5.69 8.14 -13.65
CA VAL A 23 6.50 9.30 -13.24
C VAL A 23 7.18 9.05 -11.90
N MET A 24 6.44 8.52 -10.92
CA MET A 24 6.99 8.22 -9.59
C MET A 24 8.10 7.17 -9.65
N GLY A 25 7.91 6.09 -10.41
CA GLY A 25 8.90 5.03 -10.57
C GLY A 25 10.24 5.54 -11.10
N TYR A 26 10.22 6.47 -12.07
CA TYR A 26 11.44 7.10 -12.59
C TYR A 26 12.25 7.80 -11.49
N PHE A 27 11.59 8.60 -10.63
CA PHE A 27 12.27 9.29 -9.53
C PHE A 27 12.79 8.36 -8.45
N VAL A 28 12.03 7.31 -8.12
CA VAL A 28 12.42 6.31 -7.11
C VAL A 28 13.70 5.57 -7.53
N VAL A 29 13.81 5.21 -8.81
CA VAL A 29 15.01 4.57 -9.37
C VAL A 29 16.20 5.52 -9.34
N LEU A 30 16.05 6.76 -9.82
CA LEU A 30 17.15 7.73 -9.84
C LEU A 30 17.69 8.07 -8.45
N ARG A 31 16.85 8.01 -7.41
CA ARG A 31 17.23 8.29 -6.02
C ARG A 31 17.71 7.05 -5.26
N ALA A 32 17.76 5.89 -5.90
CA ALA A 32 18.06 4.60 -5.26
C ALA A 32 17.16 4.34 -4.02
N GLN A 33 15.87 4.69 -4.10
CA GLN A 33 14.89 4.54 -3.02
C GLN A 33 13.88 3.41 -3.28
N ALA A 34 14.21 2.45 -4.15
CA ALA A 34 13.30 1.38 -4.55
C ALA A 34 12.75 0.58 -3.35
N PHE A 35 13.64 0.19 -2.43
CA PHE A 35 13.28 -0.50 -1.19
C PHE A 35 12.33 0.29 -0.28
N ALA A 36 12.49 1.62 -0.22
CA ALA A 36 11.60 2.47 0.57
C ALA A 36 10.20 2.53 -0.04
N GLY A 37 10.11 2.53 -1.38
CA GLY A 37 8.84 2.46 -2.10
C GLY A 37 8.09 1.15 -1.84
N GLU A 38 8.80 0.01 -1.86
CA GLU A 38 8.22 -1.30 -1.55
C GLU A 38 7.77 -1.38 -0.09
N ALA A 39 8.60 -0.91 0.86
CA ALA A 39 8.24 -0.84 2.27
C ALA A 39 6.98 -0.01 2.53
N LEU A 40 6.81 1.11 1.83
CA LEU A 40 5.60 1.92 1.96
C LEU A 40 4.34 1.21 1.46
N ALA A 41 4.45 0.42 0.39
CA ALA A 41 3.32 -0.35 -0.14
C ALA A 41 2.85 -1.39 0.90
N ASP A 42 3.77 -2.12 1.51
CA ASP A 42 3.45 -3.15 2.50
C ASP A 42 2.96 -2.58 3.83
N ILE A 43 3.52 -1.44 4.26
CA ILE A 43 3.00 -0.71 5.42
C ILE A 43 1.58 -0.21 5.14
N GLY A 44 1.30 0.23 3.91
CA GLY A 44 -0.05 0.63 3.51
C GLY A 44 -1.04 -0.53 3.53
N PHE A 45 -0.62 -1.69 3.03
CA PHE A 45 -1.40 -2.92 3.15
C PHE A 45 -1.70 -3.26 4.61
N ALA A 46 -0.68 -3.24 5.48
CA ALA A 46 -0.85 -3.49 6.92
C ALA A 46 -1.79 -2.48 7.60
N GLY A 47 -1.73 -1.21 7.19
CA GLY A 47 -2.65 -0.16 7.68
C GLY A 47 -4.08 -0.36 7.19
N ALA A 48 -4.26 -0.77 5.93
CA ALA A 48 -5.56 -1.03 5.34
C ALA A 48 -6.27 -2.21 6.01
N THR A 49 -5.55 -3.32 6.21
CA THR A 49 -6.09 -4.51 6.87
C THR A 49 -6.27 -4.29 8.37
N GLY A 50 -5.36 -3.56 9.02
CA GLY A 50 -5.53 -3.13 10.42
C GLY A 50 -6.78 -2.28 10.64
N ALA A 51 -7.05 -1.31 9.76
CA ALA A 51 -8.29 -0.53 9.83
C ALA A 51 -9.54 -1.36 9.54
N ALA A 52 -9.45 -2.31 8.60
CA ALA A 52 -10.56 -3.23 8.30
C ALA A 52 -10.95 -4.06 9.53
N VAL A 53 -9.98 -4.58 10.29
CA VAL A 53 -10.23 -5.31 11.55
C VAL A 53 -10.92 -4.42 12.60
N LEU A 54 -10.59 -3.12 12.63
CA LEU A 54 -11.21 -2.15 13.54
C LEU A 54 -12.60 -1.68 13.07
N GLY A 55 -13.08 -2.13 11.92
CA GLY A 55 -14.35 -1.68 11.32
C GLY A 55 -14.30 -0.23 10.79
N ILE A 56 -13.10 0.31 10.58
CA ILE A 56 -12.86 1.65 10.02
C ILE A 56 -12.60 1.50 8.51
N SER A 57 -12.84 2.56 7.73
CA SER A 57 -12.50 2.59 6.31
C SER A 57 -11.03 2.20 6.07
N SER A 58 -10.80 1.14 5.30
CA SER A 58 -9.45 0.65 4.94
C SER A 58 -8.62 1.72 4.24
N LEU A 59 -9.24 2.59 3.44
CA LEU A 59 -8.58 3.71 2.79
C LEU A 59 -7.94 4.67 3.81
N LEU A 60 -8.67 4.99 4.90
CA LEU A 60 -8.16 5.87 5.95
C LEU A 60 -6.95 5.25 6.65
N GLY A 61 -7.04 3.96 7.01
CA GLY A 61 -5.94 3.23 7.63
C GLY A 61 -4.70 3.18 6.75
N MET A 62 -4.90 2.88 5.47
CA MET A 62 -3.85 2.86 4.46
C MET A 62 -3.15 4.21 4.36
N VAL A 63 -3.91 5.29 4.11
CA VAL A 63 -3.37 6.64 3.93
C VAL A 63 -2.68 7.13 5.19
N PHE A 64 -3.29 6.94 6.36
CA PHE A 64 -2.71 7.39 7.62
C PHE A 64 -1.38 6.69 7.92
N LEU A 65 -1.34 5.35 7.84
CA LEU A 65 -0.15 4.59 8.20
C LEU A 65 0.98 4.75 7.16
N THR A 66 0.65 4.82 5.86
CA THR A 66 1.64 5.13 4.81
C THR A 66 2.22 6.52 4.96
N LEU A 67 1.41 7.55 5.24
CA LEU A 67 1.89 8.90 5.48
C LEU A 67 2.82 8.95 6.69
N LEU A 68 2.42 8.31 7.79
CA LEU A 68 3.23 8.27 9.01
C LEU A 68 4.59 7.60 8.75
N ALA A 69 4.60 6.48 8.03
CA ALA A 69 5.83 5.80 7.65
C ALA A 69 6.68 6.59 6.65
N ALA A 70 6.06 7.24 5.66
CA ALA A 70 6.75 8.06 4.67
C ALA A 70 7.40 9.29 5.31
N LEU A 71 6.71 9.94 6.26
CA LEU A 71 7.27 11.03 7.04
C LEU A 71 8.41 10.54 7.94
N GLY A 72 8.26 9.38 8.58
CA GLY A 72 9.31 8.76 9.40
C GLY A 72 10.57 8.45 8.59
N MET A 73 10.42 7.80 7.43
CA MET A 73 11.54 7.50 6.52
C MET A 73 12.13 8.77 5.91
N GLY A 74 11.31 9.76 5.54
CA GLY A 74 11.75 11.04 5.00
C GLY A 74 12.55 11.86 6.01
N ALA A 75 12.12 11.90 7.27
CA ALA A 75 12.82 12.63 8.34
C ALA A 75 14.16 11.99 8.73
N LEU A 76 14.26 10.66 8.67
CA LEU A 76 15.52 9.93 8.90
C LEU A 76 16.40 9.80 7.65
N GLY A 77 15.91 10.22 6.47
CA GLY A 77 16.45 9.87 5.15
C GLY A 77 17.92 10.24 4.90
N GLU A 78 18.44 11.31 5.52
CA GLU A 78 19.88 11.64 5.40
C GLU A 78 20.80 10.63 6.13
N ARG A 79 20.29 9.91 7.13
CA ARG A 79 21.05 8.88 7.89
C ARG A 79 20.81 7.43 7.43
N ILE A 80 19.82 7.19 6.57
CA ILE A 80 19.42 5.83 6.14
C ILE A 80 20.11 5.37 4.84
N ARG A 81 20.85 6.24 4.14
CA ARG A 81 21.63 5.84 2.95
C ARG A 81 22.61 4.70 3.31
N GLY A 82 22.25 3.46 2.98
CA GLY A 82 23.09 2.27 3.14
C GLY A 82 22.65 1.22 4.18
N ARG A 83 21.44 1.29 4.77
CA ARG A 83 20.91 0.25 5.69
C ARG A 83 19.73 -0.51 5.09
N ASP A 84 19.91 -1.13 3.92
CA ASP A 84 18.91 -1.97 3.24
C ASP A 84 18.34 -3.08 4.15
N VAL A 85 19.16 -3.54 5.10
CA VAL A 85 18.78 -4.53 6.12
C VAL A 85 17.67 -4.02 7.04
N GLU A 86 17.68 -2.74 7.41
CA GLU A 86 16.60 -2.16 8.23
C GLU A 86 15.30 -2.00 7.49
N ILE A 87 15.38 -1.54 6.25
CA ILE A 87 14.19 -1.41 5.42
C ILE A 87 13.60 -2.81 5.21
N GLY A 88 14.43 -3.83 4.97
CA GLY A 88 14.00 -5.23 4.90
C GLY A 88 13.40 -5.79 6.19
N MET A 89 13.89 -5.39 7.37
CA MET A 89 13.28 -5.76 8.65
C MET A 89 11.91 -5.11 8.83
N VAL A 90 11.78 -3.81 8.50
CA VAL A 90 10.50 -3.09 8.55
C VAL A 90 9.51 -3.69 7.56
N LEU A 91 9.95 -4.03 6.35
CA LEU A 91 9.17 -4.73 5.33
C LEU A 91 8.61 -6.05 5.86
N SER A 92 9.48 -6.90 6.38
CA SER A 92 9.11 -8.22 6.92
C SER A 92 8.12 -8.10 8.08
N PHE A 93 8.29 -7.09 8.93
CA PHE A 93 7.38 -6.80 10.04
C PHE A 93 6.02 -6.29 9.53
N ALA A 94 6.01 -5.37 8.57
CA ALA A 94 4.79 -4.83 7.97
C ALA A 94 3.97 -5.94 7.27
N LEU A 95 4.62 -6.78 6.47
CA LEU A 95 3.99 -7.94 5.84
C LEU A 95 3.42 -8.91 6.88
N GLY A 96 4.18 -9.23 7.93
CA GLY A 96 3.72 -10.09 9.02
C GLY A 96 2.46 -9.54 9.70
N LEU A 97 2.45 -8.25 10.02
CA LEU A 97 1.28 -7.56 10.58
C LEU A 97 0.10 -7.52 9.60
N GLY A 98 0.34 -7.21 8.34
CA GLY A 98 -0.70 -7.13 7.32
C GLY A 98 -1.38 -8.48 7.09
N VAL A 99 -0.61 -9.57 7.04
CA VAL A 99 -1.14 -10.94 6.94
C VAL A 99 -1.87 -11.34 8.22
N LEU A 100 -1.36 -10.98 9.40
CA LEU A 100 -2.04 -11.24 10.68
C LEU A 100 -3.41 -10.55 10.73
N PHE A 101 -3.47 -9.26 10.43
CA PHE A 101 -4.73 -8.51 10.41
C PHE A 101 -5.68 -9.03 9.33
N LEU A 102 -5.17 -9.37 8.15
CA LEU A 102 -5.98 -9.98 7.10
C LEU A 102 -6.55 -11.33 7.54
N SER A 103 -5.75 -12.17 8.22
CA SER A 103 -6.20 -13.46 8.74
C SER A 103 -7.29 -13.31 9.78
N ILE A 104 -7.17 -12.32 10.68
CA ILE A 104 -8.20 -11.99 11.67
C ILE A 104 -9.46 -11.50 10.93
N TYR A 105 -9.33 -10.55 10.02
CA TYR A 105 -10.45 -10.03 9.24
C TYR A 105 -11.21 -11.13 8.49
N ALA A 106 -10.48 -12.04 7.83
CA ALA A 106 -11.06 -13.15 7.08
C ALA A 106 -11.74 -14.22 7.97
N GLN A 107 -11.32 -14.36 9.23
CA GLN A 107 -11.94 -15.28 10.19
C GLN A 107 -13.19 -14.70 10.87
N PHE A 108 -13.23 -13.38 11.08
CA PHE A 108 -14.33 -12.71 11.79
C PHE A 108 -15.34 -12.00 10.86
N GLY A 109 -14.97 -11.67 9.63
CA GLY A 109 -15.78 -10.94 8.65
C GLY A 109 -16.30 -11.83 7.50
N THR A 110 -17.57 -11.66 7.14
CA THR A 110 -18.28 -12.44 6.10
C THR A 110 -17.88 -12.12 4.64
N ASN A 111 -16.84 -11.32 4.40
CA ASN A 111 -16.48 -10.84 3.05
C ASN A 111 -15.01 -11.12 2.71
N ALA A 112 -14.68 -12.38 2.42
CA ALA A 112 -13.36 -12.76 1.89
C ALA A 112 -12.97 -11.99 0.59
N SER A 113 -13.96 -11.48 -0.14
CA SER A 113 -13.82 -10.68 -1.36
C SER A 113 -13.21 -9.29 -1.12
N GLU A 114 -13.38 -8.68 0.06
CA GLU A 114 -12.79 -7.37 0.36
C GLU A 114 -11.28 -7.45 0.57
N GLY A 115 -10.78 -8.58 1.11
CA GLY A 115 -9.34 -8.81 1.26
C GLY A 115 -8.59 -8.84 -0.08
N VAL A 116 -9.23 -9.40 -1.11
CA VAL A 116 -8.69 -9.42 -2.48
C VAL A 116 -8.66 -8.01 -3.08
N GLY A 117 -9.70 -7.20 -2.86
CA GLY A 117 -9.75 -5.81 -3.30
C GLY A 117 -8.68 -4.93 -2.64
N ILE A 118 -8.33 -5.20 -1.38
CA ILE A 118 -7.26 -4.49 -0.66
C ILE A 118 -5.87 -4.91 -1.18
N LEU A 119 -5.64 -6.19 -1.47
CA LEU A 119 -4.35 -6.71 -1.95
C LEU A 119 -4.05 -6.36 -3.41
N PHE A 120 -5.03 -6.53 -4.30
CA PHE A 120 -4.83 -6.40 -5.74
C PHE A 120 -5.34 -5.08 -6.30
N GLY A 121 -6.01 -4.28 -5.46
CA GLY A 121 -6.74 -3.09 -5.89
C GLY A 121 -8.03 -3.45 -6.62
N SER A 122 -8.99 -2.52 -6.59
CA SER A 122 -10.21 -2.59 -7.41
C SER A 122 -10.45 -1.24 -8.08
N ILE A 123 -10.82 -1.26 -9.36
CA ILE A 123 -11.21 -0.10 -10.17
C ILE A 123 -12.64 -0.25 -10.68
#